data_AF-A0A920JEK8-F1
#
_entry.id   AF-A0A920JEK8-F1
#
_cell.length_a   1.000
_cell.length_b   1.000
_cell.length_c   1.000
_cell.angle_alpha   90.00
_cell.angle_beta   90.00
_cell.angle_gamma   90.00
#
_symmetry.space_group_name_H-M   'P 1'
#
loop_
_entity.id
_entity.type
_entity.pdbx_description
1 polymer ?
#
loop_
_entity_poly.entity_id
_entity_poly.type
_entity_poly.pdbx_seq_one_letter_code
_entity_poly.pdbx_strand_id
1 'polypeptide(L)'
;MPALDALLGITHSNDPLREYLDEMRLYMPIEHRNILNHLDEWSESKRSSVTNQDKSVKLTNEIIKEVHTFRNKHLEYARTYIHEQSLSNQNNSNVVGTGGTPFMKYLDKHLQETVPTND
;
A
#
# COMPACT_ATOMS: atom_id res chain seq x y z
N MET A 1 1.34 1.25 -2.71
CA MET A 1 2.30 1.67 -3.77
C MET A 1 2.68 0.40 -4.50
N PRO A 2 1.88 -0.07 -5.47
CA PRO A 2 1.86 -1.49 -5.88
C PRO A 2 3.22 -2.08 -6.25
N ALA A 3 4.07 -1.32 -6.95
CA ALA A 3 5.40 -1.78 -7.35
C ALA A 3 6.36 -1.95 -6.16
N LEU A 4 6.32 -1.05 -5.17
CA LEU A 4 7.12 -1.20 -3.96
C LEU A 4 6.60 -2.35 -3.09
N ASP A 5 5.28 -2.52 -3.04
CA ASP A 5 4.67 -3.60 -2.27
C ASP A 5 5.09 -4.97 -2.83
N ALA A 6 5.02 -5.13 -4.16
CA ALA A 6 5.50 -6.32 -4.87
C ALA A 6 7.00 -6.56 -4.65
N LEU A 7 7.84 -5.54 -4.89
CA LEU A 7 9.30 -5.63 -4.74
C LEU A 7 9.73 -5.99 -3.31
N LEU A 8 9.09 -5.36 -2.31
CA LEU A 8 9.41 -5.55 -0.90
C LEU A 8 8.68 -6.74 -0.28
N GLY A 9 7.85 -7.47 -1.05
CA GLY A 9 7.05 -8.58 -0.55
C GLY A 9 6.10 -8.19 0.59
N ILE A 10 5.60 -6.95 0.56
CA ILE A 10 4.56 -6.48 1.49
C ILE A 10 3.25 -7.11 1.03
N THR A 11 2.64 -7.90 1.90
CA THR A 11 1.37 -8.58 1.61
C THR A 11 0.25 -8.02 2.46
N HIS A 12 -0.96 -8.08 1.92
CA HIS A 12 -2.16 -7.60 2.56
C HIS A 12 -3.05 -8.79 2.93
N SER A 13 -3.70 -8.70 4.09
CA SER A 13 -4.62 -9.74 4.55
C SER A 13 -5.70 -10.02 3.50
N ASN A 14 -6.18 -11.26 3.45
CA ASN A 14 -7.22 -11.65 2.49
C ASN A 14 -8.60 -11.10 2.94
N ASP A 15 -8.88 -9.86 2.58
CA ASP A 15 -10.11 -9.14 2.90
C ASP A 15 -10.52 -8.20 1.75
N PRO A 16 -11.68 -7.50 1.84
CA PRO A 16 -12.18 -6.68 0.74
C PRO A 16 -11.22 -5.56 0.28
N LEU A 17 -10.26 -5.14 1.12
CA LEU A 17 -9.24 -4.18 0.68
C LEU A 17 -8.32 -4.81 -0.35
N ARG A 18 -7.91 -6.06 -0.14
CA ARG A 18 -7.05 -6.78 -1.10
C ARG A 18 -7.76 -6.95 -2.44
N GLU A 19 -9.02 -7.39 -2.43
CA GLU A 19 -9.83 -7.53 -3.65
C GLU A 19 -9.92 -6.20 -4.40
N TYR A 20 -10.18 -5.11 -3.69
CA TYR A 20 -10.20 -3.77 -4.28
C TYR A 20 -8.84 -3.38 -4.90
N LEU A 21 -7.71 -3.68 -4.25
CA LEU A 21 -6.39 -3.39 -4.82
C LEU A 21 -6.11 -4.20 -6.09
N ASP A 22 -6.56 -5.45 -6.14
CA ASP A 22 -6.44 -6.31 -7.30
C ASP A 22 -7.31 -5.76 -8.47
N GLU A 23 -8.53 -5.30 -8.18
CA GLU A 23 -9.35 -4.59 -9.16
C GLU A 23 -8.67 -3.31 -9.67
N MET A 24 -8.01 -2.54 -8.79
CA MET A 24 -7.28 -1.33 -9.19
C MET A 24 -6.14 -1.63 -10.17
N ARG A 25 -5.57 -2.85 -10.18
CA ARG A 25 -4.60 -3.26 -11.22
C ARG A 25 -5.23 -3.25 -12.61
N LEU A 26 -6.52 -3.55 -12.76
CA LEU A 26 -7.20 -3.55 -14.06
C LEU A 26 -7.29 -2.16 -14.70
N TYR A 27 -7.22 -1.10 -13.89
CA TYR A 27 -7.20 0.28 -14.34
C TYR A 27 -5.79 0.76 -14.76
N MET A 28 -4.75 -0.06 -14.59
CA MET A 28 -3.39 0.27 -15.01
C MET A 28 -3.12 -0.11 -16.48
N PRO A 29 -2.27 0.63 -17.20
CA PRO A 29 -1.73 0.22 -18.50
C PRO A 29 -1.14 -1.20 -18.46
N ILE A 30 -1.20 -1.91 -19.59
CA ILE A 30 -0.74 -3.32 -19.69
C ILE A 30 0.73 -3.43 -19.29
N GLU A 31 1.55 -2.49 -19.71
CA GLU A 31 2.98 -2.43 -19.43
C GLU A 31 3.25 -2.34 -17.93
N HIS A 32 2.44 -1.57 -17.19
CA HIS A 32 2.56 -1.44 -15.74
C HIS A 32 2.14 -2.73 -15.02
N ARG A 33 1.05 -3.36 -15.47
CA ARG A 33 0.63 -4.67 -14.96
C ARG A 33 1.71 -5.73 -15.15
N ASN A 34 2.35 -5.75 -16.32
CA ASN A 34 3.43 -6.68 -16.60
C ASN A 34 4.62 -6.47 -15.67
N ILE A 35 4.98 -5.21 -15.35
CA ILE A 35 6.02 -4.91 -14.36
C ILE A 35 5.63 -5.48 -12.99
N LEU A 36 4.39 -5.27 -12.54
CA LEU A 36 3.93 -5.79 -11.25
C LEU A 36 4.00 -7.32 -11.18
N ASN A 37 3.54 -8.01 -12.23
CA ASN A 37 3.58 -9.48 -12.27
C ASN A 37 5.02 -10.00 -12.20
N HIS A 38 5.96 -9.39 -12.94
CA HIS A 38 7.38 -9.77 -12.85
C HIS A 38 7.97 -9.50 -11.46
N LEU A 39 7.56 -8.43 -10.78
CA LEU A 39 8.00 -8.13 -9.42
C LEU A 39 7.44 -9.15 -8.43
N ASP A 40 6.17 -9.54 -8.56
CA ASP A 40 5.53 -10.56 -7.74
C ASP A 40 6.28 -11.90 -7.88
N GLU A 41 6.51 -12.36 -9.12
CA GLU A 41 7.28 -13.59 -9.42
C GLU A 41 8.71 -13.54 -8.87
N TRP A 42 9.39 -12.40 -9.02
CA TRP A 42 10.74 -12.21 -8.48
C TRP A 42 10.75 -12.24 -6.95
N SER A 43 9.75 -11.63 -6.31
CA SER A 43 9.63 -11.56 -4.86
C SER A 43 9.47 -12.95 -4.24
N GLU A 44 8.66 -13.80 -4.86
CA GLU A 44 8.43 -15.18 -4.41
C GLU A 44 9.65 -16.08 -4.62
N SER A 45 10.35 -15.93 -5.74
CA SER A 45 11.40 -16.88 -6.16
C SER A 45 12.83 -16.49 -5.76
N LYS A 46 13.13 -15.19 -5.67
CA LYS A 46 14.52 -14.69 -5.59
C LYS A 46 14.78 -13.75 -4.42
N ARG A 47 13.78 -13.06 -3.89
CA ARG A 47 13.97 -12.03 -2.86
C ARG A 47 14.73 -12.56 -1.64
N SER A 48 14.29 -13.67 -1.06
CA SER A 48 14.92 -14.27 0.13
C SER A 48 16.42 -14.52 -0.06
N SER A 49 16.84 -14.99 -1.23
CA SER A 49 18.26 -15.24 -1.55
C SER A 49 19.11 -13.97 -1.56
N VAL A 50 18.52 -12.81 -1.87
CA VAL A 50 19.18 -11.50 -1.95
C VAL A 50 19.11 -10.77 -0.61
N THR A 51 17.99 -10.90 0.09
CA THR A 51 17.74 -10.21 1.36
C THR A 51 18.35 -10.90 2.57
N ASN A 52 19.03 -12.06 2.43
CA ASN A 52 19.68 -12.75 3.55
C ASN A 52 21.10 -12.26 3.86
N GLN A 53 21.61 -11.26 3.14
CA GLN A 53 22.88 -10.60 3.45
C GLN A 53 22.64 -9.41 4.38
N ASP A 54 23.41 -9.27 5.47
CA ASP A 54 23.21 -8.23 6.50
C ASP A 54 22.99 -6.81 5.95
N LYS A 55 23.77 -6.42 4.93
CA LYS A 55 23.62 -5.09 4.30
C LYS A 55 22.30 -4.96 3.53
N SER A 56 21.89 -6.01 2.82
CA SER A 56 20.64 -6.06 2.05
C SER A 56 19.41 -6.08 2.96
N VAL A 57 19.47 -6.78 4.09
CA VAL A 57 18.42 -6.74 5.14
C VAL A 57 18.22 -5.31 5.61
N LYS A 58 19.31 -4.64 5.99
CA LYS A 58 19.26 -3.27 6.53
C LYS A 58 18.66 -2.29 5.52
N LEU A 59 19.13 -2.33 4.27
CA LEU A 59 18.62 -1.46 3.21
C LEU A 59 17.14 -1.73 2.92
N THR A 60 16.72 -3.00 2.90
CA THR A 60 15.30 -3.38 2.72
C THR A 60 14.44 -2.79 3.83
N ASN A 61 14.89 -2.88 5.08
CA ASN A 61 14.19 -2.32 6.23
C ASN A 61 14.14 -0.78 6.18
N GLU A 62 15.18 -0.12 5.68
CA GLU A 62 15.18 1.33 5.46
C GLU A 62 14.15 1.73 4.40
N ILE A 63 14.07 1.01 3.27
CA ILE A 63 13.07 1.28 2.24
C ILE A 63 11.65 1.06 2.77
N ILE A 64 11.39 -0.01 3.54
CA ILE A 64 10.10 -0.26 4.18
C ILE A 64 9.71 0.90 5.11
N LYS A 65 10.66 1.44 5.88
CA LYS A 65 10.42 2.62 6.73
C LYS A 65 10.03 3.84 5.92
N GLU A 66 10.67 4.09 4.78
CA GLU A 66 10.29 5.21 3.90
C GLU A 66 8.88 5.03 3.32
N VAL A 67 8.51 3.80 2.92
CA VAL A 67 7.14 3.49 2.48
C VAL A 67 6.13 3.76 3.59
N HIS A 68 6.45 3.37 4.83
CA HIS A 68 5.60 3.63 5.99
C HIS A 68 5.45 5.13 6.25
N THR A 69 6.55 5.90 6.22
CA THR A 69 6.53 7.36 6.37
C THR A 69 5.65 8.02 5.30
N PHE A 70 5.78 7.61 4.04
CA PHE A 70 4.94 8.08 2.95
C PHE A 70 3.45 7.78 3.21
N ARG A 71 3.10 6.54 3.57
CA ARG A 71 1.72 6.13 3.86
C ARG A 71 1.13 6.89 5.04
N ASN A 72 1.92 7.15 6.07
CA ASN A 72 1.48 7.93 7.24
C ASN A 72 1.15 9.37 6.83
N LYS A 73 2.01 10.01 6.02
CA LYS A 73 1.75 11.36 5.51
C LYS A 73 0.53 11.39 4.60
N HIS A 74 0.34 10.36 3.77
CA HIS A 74 -0.85 10.24 2.93
C HIS A 74 -2.13 10.10 3.76
N LEU A 75 -2.12 9.30 4.83
CA LEU A 75 -3.25 9.18 5.77
C LEU A 75 -3.56 10.52 6.47
N GLU A 76 -2.53 11.25 6.90
CA GLU A 76 -2.67 12.60 7.46
C GLU A 76 -3.37 13.53 6.47
N TYR A 77 -2.94 13.56 5.21
CA TYR A 77 -3.56 14.41 4.18
C TYR A 77 -4.99 14.00 3.88
N ALA A 78 -5.28 12.71 3.76
CA ALA A 78 -6.63 12.21 3.56
C ALA A 78 -7.56 12.60 4.73
N ARG A 79 -7.03 12.57 5.96
CA ARG A 79 -7.76 13.04 7.15
C ARG A 79 -8.08 14.54 7.06
N THR A 80 -7.06 15.38 6.88
CA THR A 80 -7.23 16.84 6.93
C THR A 80 -8.03 17.39 5.75
N TYR A 81 -7.72 16.95 4.52
CA TYR A 81 -8.28 17.56 3.31
C TYR A 81 -9.57 16.91 2.81
N ILE A 82 -9.91 15.70 3.28
CA ILE A 82 -11.13 15.01 2.82
C ILE A 82 -12.07 14.79 4.00
N HIS A 83 -11.60 14.09 5.03
CA HIS A 83 -12.46 13.70 6.15
C HIS A 83 -12.89 14.92 6.98
N GLU A 84 -11.96 15.68 7.56
CA GLU A 84 -12.25 16.85 8.40
C GLU A 84 -12.97 17.96 7.63
N GLN A 85 -12.56 18.22 6.38
CA GLN A 85 -13.23 19.18 5.50
C GLN A 85 -14.69 18.81 5.19
N SER A 86 -15.01 17.52 5.12
CA SER A 86 -16.39 17.07 4.92
C SER A 86 -17.29 17.31 6.14
N LEU A 87 -16.71 17.22 7.35
CA LEU A 87 -17.45 17.47 8.59
C LEU A 87 -17.82 18.95 8.76
N SER A 88 -16.99 19.86 8.24
CA SER A 88 -17.25 21.30 8.28
C SER A 88 -18.22 21.79 7.19
N ASN A 89 -18.41 21.02 6.11
CA ASN A 89 -19.30 21.36 5.00
C ASN A 89 -20.38 20.28 4.82
N GLN A 90 -21.52 20.43 5.52
CA GLN A 90 -22.63 19.46 5.55
C GLN A 90 -23.29 19.12 4.19
N ASN A 91 -22.87 19.75 3.10
CA ASN A 91 -23.41 19.49 1.75
C ASN A 91 -22.73 18.31 1.02
N ASN A 92 -21.65 17.73 1.59
CA ASN A 92 -20.92 16.63 0.95
C ASN A 92 -20.90 15.38 1.84
N SER A 93 -21.60 14.32 1.43
CA SER A 93 -21.54 13.00 2.06
C SER A 93 -20.22 12.29 1.72
N ASN A 94 -19.08 12.78 2.20
CA ASN A 94 -17.75 12.20 1.90
C ASN A 94 -17.38 11.04 2.86
N VAL A 95 -18.36 10.27 3.33
CA VAL A 95 -18.12 9.05 4.14
C VAL A 95 -17.32 8.01 3.34
N VAL A 96 -17.35 8.13 2.00
CA VAL A 96 -16.71 7.23 1.05
C VAL A 96 -15.74 8.04 0.18
N GLY A 97 -14.56 7.49 -0.07
CA GLY A 97 -13.56 8.10 -0.95
C GLY A 97 -14.00 8.08 -2.42
N THR A 98 -13.29 8.77 -3.30
CA THR A 98 -13.62 8.80 -4.74
C THR A 98 -13.58 7.43 -5.41
N GLY A 99 -12.83 6.49 -4.85
CA GLY A 99 -12.80 5.08 -5.25
C GLY A 99 -13.94 4.22 -4.71
N GLY A 100 -14.94 4.79 -4.04
CA GLY A 100 -16.05 4.03 -3.47
C GLY A 100 -15.71 3.27 -2.18
N THR A 101 -14.58 3.56 -1.54
CA THR A 101 -14.08 2.82 -0.37
C THR A 101 -14.19 3.60 0.95
N PRO A 102 -14.23 2.91 2.11
CA PRO A 102 -14.00 3.53 3.42
C PRO A 102 -12.52 3.91 3.55
N PHE A 103 -12.10 4.93 2.80
CA PHE A 103 -10.70 5.23 2.51
C PHE A 103 -9.84 5.41 3.77
N MET A 104 -10.38 6.01 4.83
CA MET A 104 -9.66 6.16 6.11
C MET A 104 -9.27 4.81 6.71
N LYS A 105 -10.20 3.84 6.73
CA LYS A 105 -9.94 2.48 7.23
C LYS A 105 -8.91 1.76 6.35
N TYR A 106 -9.02 1.94 5.04
CA TYR A 106 -8.15 1.27 4.07
C TYR A 106 -6.72 1.82 4.07
N LEU A 107 -6.56 3.14 4.20
CA LEU A 107 -5.26 3.80 4.31
C LEU A 107 -4.56 3.46 5.63
N ASP A 108 -5.29 3.45 6.74
CA ASP A 108 -4.75 3.02 8.04
C ASP A 108 -4.29 1.56 7.99
N LYS A 109 -5.10 0.66 7.43
CA LYS A 109 -4.71 -0.73 7.23
C LYS A 109 -3.47 -0.88 6.36
N HIS A 110 -3.36 -0.14 5.24
CA HIS A 110 -2.15 -0.12 4.42
C HIS A 110 -0.92 0.29 5.21
N LEU A 111 -1.06 1.29 6.08
CA LEU A 111 0.01 1.76 6.93
C LEU A 111 0.47 0.65 7.88
N GLN A 112 -0.47 0.03 8.61
CA GLN A 112 -0.18 -1.05 9.55
C GLN A 112 0.48 -2.26 8.87
N GLU A 113 0.01 -2.67 7.69
CA GLU A 113 0.56 -3.82 6.95
C GLU A 113 1.89 -3.50 6.23
N THR A 114 2.39 -2.27 6.29
CA THR A 114 3.68 -1.91 5.66
C THR A 114 4.87 -2.50 6.41
N VAL A 115 4.79 -2.50 7.74
CA VAL A 115 5.86 -3.01 8.58
C VAL A 115 5.50 -4.45 8.91
N PRO A 116 6.39 -5.43 8.65
CA PRO A 116 6.16 -6.79 9.05
C PRO A 116 5.89 -6.83 10.56
N THR A 117 4.78 -7.43 10.99
CA THR A 117 4.70 -7.94 12.35
C THR A 117 5.82 -8.97 12.48
N ASN A 118 6.63 -8.84 13.53
CA ASN A 118 7.60 -9.88 13.88
C ASN A 118 6.79 -11.13 14.27
N ASP A 119 6.49 -11.98 13.30
CA ASP A 119 6.03 -13.36 13.51
C ASP A 119 7.22 -14.31 13.50
#